data_AF-A0A135VJ16-F1
#
_entry.id   AF-A0A135VJ16-F1
#
_cell.length_a   1.000
_cell.length_b   1.000
_cell.length_c   1.000
_cell.angle_alpha   90.00
_cell.angle_beta   90.00
_cell.angle_gamma   90.00
#
_symmetry.space_group_name_H-M   'P 1'
#
loop_
_entity.id
_entity.type
_entity.pdbx_description
1 polymer ?
#
loop_
_entity_poly.entity_id
_entity_poly.type
_entity_poly.pdbx_seq_one_letter_code
_entity_poly.pdbx_strand_id
1 'polypeptide(L)'
;MVDDNSRDRIFKAVRQRIKETDEIERIQVMANAIGDRRYRDLVDIVSRIESEEGWSTALEYLLKAQHQKYSSPFIIGQDKTNLEELKYREMVFELLSCKGLEPITPGTTDLLKNLDQESSLIDASRVFIDIVEKLAIEQIHTDDTLFFDFSYNISISKETVKILDQVRNKNIHTISLERKEEQFNIEPLWYTEYGRLALSTLGIKGFVVNTDTFDSILSIIQVPSLIRTKNVNKFSFKSKKRDSWTRPTNQTYKNLLDYLIHHDVNNLGLLGSRHSIPLLNILLDGASSTYENLQSSSGYREILNCMNAHLSVRDIESILVLEKSSQMKNTRIATMAILAIGSFYHESSATTLVDLLCKSKNNEIEEAATKALESVYKRCPEADYIITTSLNNECKNRRKLTNLYRRLSKEKPLYY
;
A
#
# COMPACT_ATOMS: atom_id res chain seq x y z
N MET A 1 -1.63 0.99 -62.64
CA MET A 1 -1.67 2.13 -61.71
C MET A 1 -2.23 1.62 -60.40
N VAL A 2 -1.39 1.57 -59.35
CA VAL A 2 -1.87 1.31 -57.98
C VAL A 2 -2.43 2.64 -57.50
N ASP A 3 -3.72 2.68 -57.17
CA ASP A 3 -4.44 3.88 -56.74
C ASP A 3 -3.65 4.61 -55.63
N ASP A 4 -3.28 5.88 -55.83
CA ASP A 4 -2.63 6.72 -54.80
C ASP A 4 -3.47 6.77 -53.51
N ASN A 5 -4.79 6.61 -53.62
CA ASN A 5 -5.72 6.48 -52.51
C ASN A 5 -5.47 5.25 -51.61
N SER A 6 -4.87 4.17 -52.12
CA SER A 6 -4.58 2.96 -51.35
C SER A 6 -3.33 3.14 -50.47
N ARG A 7 -2.30 3.83 -50.96
CA ARG A 7 -1.10 4.17 -50.19
C ARG A 7 -1.41 5.16 -49.07
N ASP A 8 -2.19 6.20 -49.33
CA ASP A 8 -2.57 7.19 -48.31
C ASP A 8 -3.44 6.58 -47.20
N ARG A 9 -4.34 5.64 -47.55
CA ARG A 9 -5.10 4.87 -46.56
C ARG A 9 -4.20 4.00 -45.70
N ILE A 10 -3.21 3.33 -46.29
CA ILE A 10 -2.24 2.51 -45.54
C ILE A 10 -1.40 3.39 -44.60
N PHE A 11 -0.87 4.52 -45.07
CA PHE A 11 -0.09 5.42 -44.22
C PHE A 11 -0.92 6.02 -43.06
N LYS A 12 -2.18 6.40 -43.31
CA LYS A 12 -3.10 6.83 -42.25
C LYS A 12 -3.35 5.72 -41.22
N ALA A 13 -3.61 4.50 -41.68
CA ALA A 13 -3.81 3.35 -40.80
C ALA A 13 -2.56 3.02 -39.97
N VAL A 14 -1.36 3.08 -40.56
CA VAL A 14 -0.10 2.88 -39.85
C VAL A 14 0.14 3.97 -38.82
N ARG A 15 -0.08 5.25 -39.16
CA ARG A 15 0.06 6.36 -38.19
C ARG A 15 -0.92 6.25 -37.04
N GLN A 16 -2.16 5.87 -37.32
CA GLN A 16 -3.16 5.65 -36.29
C GLN A 16 -2.76 4.50 -35.35
N ARG A 17 -2.27 3.39 -35.92
CA ARG A 17 -1.80 2.24 -35.14
C ARG A 17 -0.57 2.57 -34.28
N ILE A 18 0.35 3.41 -34.77
CA ILE A 18 1.50 3.89 -33.98
C ILE A 18 0.99 4.70 -32.79
N LYS A 19 0.08 5.66 -33.02
CA LYS A 19 -0.52 6.46 -31.94
C LYS A 19 -1.23 5.60 -30.89
N GLU A 20 -2.02 4.62 -31.32
CA GLU A 20 -2.69 3.68 -30.42
C GLU A 20 -1.69 2.84 -29.61
N THR A 21 -0.56 2.47 -30.22
CA THR A 21 0.49 1.71 -29.53
C THR A 21 1.19 2.58 -28.48
N ASP A 22 1.52 3.82 -28.83
CA ASP A 22 2.16 4.78 -27.93
C ASP A 22 1.22 5.13 -26.75
N GLU A 23 -0.07 5.30 -27.00
CA GLU A 23 -1.10 5.49 -25.97
C GLU A 23 -1.13 4.31 -24.99
N ILE A 24 -1.22 3.07 -25.52
CA ILE A 24 -1.24 1.86 -24.68
C ILE A 24 0.02 1.77 -23.82
N GLU A 25 1.19 2.10 -24.38
CA GLU A 25 2.45 2.10 -23.64
C GLU A 25 2.45 3.15 -22.51
N ARG A 26 1.98 4.37 -22.77
CA ARG A 26 1.87 5.44 -21.75
C ARG A 26 0.94 5.05 -20.60
N ILE A 27 -0.24 4.52 -20.92
CA ILE A 27 -1.20 4.04 -19.91
C ILE A 27 -0.58 2.88 -19.10
N GLN A 28 0.12 1.96 -19.77
CA GLN A 28 0.77 0.83 -19.11
C GLN A 28 1.89 1.28 -18.16
N VAL A 29 2.65 2.32 -18.53
CA VAL A 29 3.71 2.90 -17.70
C VAL A 29 3.12 3.57 -16.46
N MET A 30 1.99 4.29 -16.58
CA MET A 30 1.24 4.78 -15.42
C MET A 30 0.75 3.64 -14.52
N ALA A 31 0.12 2.61 -15.10
CA ALA A 31 -0.38 1.47 -14.33
C ALA A 31 0.74 0.74 -13.58
N ASN A 32 1.94 0.61 -14.18
CA ASN A 32 3.11 0.08 -13.50
C ASN A 32 3.58 0.99 -12.36
N ALA A 33 3.64 2.31 -12.55
CA ALA A 33 4.02 3.23 -11.49
C ALA A 33 3.05 3.17 -10.30
N ILE A 34 1.73 3.10 -10.57
CA ILE A 34 0.71 2.97 -9.54
C ILE A 34 0.80 1.60 -8.84
N GLY A 35 0.85 0.51 -9.60
CA GLY A 35 0.93 -0.86 -9.06
C GLY A 35 2.17 -1.11 -8.21
N ASP A 36 3.27 -0.44 -8.55
CA ASP A 36 4.54 -0.49 -7.85
C ASP A 36 4.68 0.54 -6.70
N ARG A 37 3.66 1.39 -6.47
CA ARG A 37 3.70 2.56 -5.57
C ARG A 37 4.89 3.51 -5.80
N ARG A 38 5.29 3.70 -7.05
CA ARG A 38 6.33 4.66 -7.45
C ARG A 38 5.74 6.05 -7.68
N TYR A 39 5.46 6.75 -6.58
CA TYR A 39 4.80 8.07 -6.61
C TYR A 39 5.58 9.11 -7.44
N ARG A 40 6.90 9.22 -7.23
CA ARG A 40 7.74 10.16 -7.98
C ARG A 40 7.64 9.93 -9.49
N ASP A 41 7.80 8.68 -9.91
CA ASP A 41 7.71 8.29 -11.31
C ASP A 41 6.31 8.60 -11.87
N LEU A 42 5.24 8.37 -11.10
CA LEU A 42 3.88 8.71 -11.52
C LEU A 42 3.73 10.22 -11.78
N VAL A 43 4.27 11.07 -10.90
CA VAL A 43 4.28 12.54 -11.10
C VAL A 43 5.02 12.90 -12.37
N ASP A 44 6.21 12.34 -12.60
CA ASP A 44 7.03 12.62 -13.78
C ASP A 44 6.33 12.16 -15.08
N ILE A 45 5.71 10.97 -15.06
CA ILE A 45 4.96 10.42 -16.19
C ILE A 45 3.77 11.31 -16.54
N VAL A 46 2.96 11.70 -15.55
CA VAL A 46 1.78 12.55 -15.73
C VAL A 46 2.19 13.94 -16.24
N SER A 47 3.21 14.55 -15.62
CA SER A 47 3.71 15.88 -16.00
C SER A 47 4.27 15.89 -17.43
N ARG A 48 4.96 14.82 -17.84
CA ARG A 48 5.45 14.68 -19.22
C ARG A 48 4.29 14.63 -20.22
N ILE A 49 3.28 13.81 -19.95
CA ILE A 49 2.12 13.66 -20.85
C ILE A 49 1.34 14.99 -20.92
N GLU A 50 1.14 15.65 -19.78
CA GLU A 50 0.54 16.99 -19.74
C GLU A 50 1.31 17.99 -20.60
N SER A 51 2.64 18.01 -20.52
CA SER A 51 3.47 18.94 -21.30
C SER A 51 3.40 18.70 -22.82
N GLU A 52 3.16 17.45 -23.24
CA GLU A 52 3.14 17.04 -24.64
C GLU A 52 1.73 17.10 -25.26
N GLU A 53 0.70 16.72 -24.49
CA GLU A 53 -0.66 16.44 -24.98
C GLU A 53 -1.76 17.16 -24.18
N GLY A 54 -1.42 17.88 -23.11
CA GLY A 54 -2.34 18.59 -22.24
C GLY A 54 -2.92 17.75 -21.08
N TRP A 55 -3.46 18.45 -20.08
CA TRP A 55 -4.00 17.85 -18.85
C TRP A 55 -5.13 16.85 -19.11
N SER A 56 -6.11 17.19 -19.95
CA SER A 56 -7.26 16.30 -20.23
C SER A 56 -6.80 14.93 -20.75
N THR A 57 -5.74 14.89 -21.56
CA THR A 57 -5.15 13.64 -22.06
C THR A 57 -4.46 12.86 -20.94
N ALA A 58 -3.69 13.54 -20.09
CA ALA A 58 -3.06 12.90 -18.93
C ALA A 58 -4.10 12.31 -17.96
N LEU A 59 -5.20 13.03 -17.73
CA LEU A 59 -6.34 12.59 -16.92
C LEU A 59 -7.05 11.38 -17.54
N GLU A 60 -7.29 11.40 -18.86
CA GLU A 60 -7.87 10.26 -19.58
C GLU A 60 -7.01 9.00 -19.42
N TYR A 61 -5.68 9.14 -19.56
CA TYR A 61 -4.76 8.01 -19.37
C TYR A 61 -4.74 7.53 -17.92
N LEU A 62 -4.82 8.43 -16.94
CA LEU A 62 -4.91 8.08 -15.52
C LEU A 62 -6.21 7.30 -15.21
N LEU A 63 -7.33 7.67 -15.82
CA LEU A 63 -8.61 6.96 -15.72
C LEU A 63 -8.52 5.56 -16.37
N LYS A 64 -7.90 5.45 -17.54
CA LYS A 64 -7.70 4.16 -18.23
C LYS A 64 -6.73 3.24 -17.48
N ALA A 65 -5.74 3.78 -16.78
CA ALA A 65 -4.73 3.02 -16.04
C ALA A 65 -5.33 2.13 -14.95
N GLN A 66 -6.46 2.52 -14.36
CA GLN A 66 -7.19 1.72 -13.36
C GLN A 66 -7.57 0.32 -13.86
N HIS A 67 -7.84 0.21 -15.17
CA HIS A 67 -8.30 -1.03 -15.80
C HIS A 67 -7.17 -1.82 -16.47
N GLN A 68 -5.93 -1.34 -16.36
CA GLN A 68 -4.78 -2.06 -16.89
C GLN A 68 -4.23 -3.06 -15.89
N LYS A 69 -3.56 -4.07 -16.43
CA LYS A 69 -2.73 -4.98 -15.65
C LYS A 69 -1.31 -4.43 -15.57
N TYR A 70 -0.64 -4.60 -14.44
CA TYR A 70 0.76 -4.23 -14.28
C TYR A 70 1.63 -5.46 -14.05
N SER A 71 2.93 -5.30 -14.30
CA SER A 71 3.90 -6.39 -14.09
C SER A 71 3.90 -6.82 -12.64
N SER A 72 3.51 -8.07 -12.41
CA SER A 72 3.48 -8.63 -11.08
C SER A 72 4.91 -8.99 -10.64
N PRO A 73 5.26 -8.84 -9.35
CA PRO A 73 6.55 -9.29 -8.86
C PRO A 73 6.68 -10.81 -9.04
N PHE A 74 7.92 -11.25 -9.29
CA PHE A 74 8.28 -12.64 -9.65
C PHE A 74 7.71 -13.72 -8.72
N ILE A 75 7.36 -13.35 -7.49
CA ILE A 75 6.92 -14.25 -6.43
C ILE A 75 5.47 -14.73 -6.61
N ILE A 76 4.61 -13.96 -7.26
CA ILE A 76 3.17 -14.26 -7.34
C ILE A 76 2.88 -15.38 -8.38
N GLY A 77 3.88 -15.81 -9.15
CA GLY A 77 3.72 -16.86 -10.17
C GLY A 77 2.83 -16.47 -11.35
N GLN A 78 2.45 -15.20 -11.43
CA GLN A 78 1.73 -14.58 -12.54
C GLN A 78 2.57 -13.43 -13.09
N ASP A 79 2.62 -13.29 -14.42
CA ASP A 79 3.41 -12.24 -15.08
C ASP A 79 2.75 -10.86 -14.96
N LYS A 80 1.42 -10.82 -14.85
CA LYS A 80 0.62 -9.59 -14.78
C LYS A 80 -0.55 -9.74 -13.80
N THR A 81 -0.81 -8.70 -13.02
CA THR A 81 -1.95 -8.62 -12.09
C THR A 81 -2.78 -7.36 -12.34
N ASN A 82 -4.05 -7.36 -11.92
CA ASN A 82 -4.90 -6.18 -11.98
C ASN A 82 -4.45 -5.17 -10.92
N LEU A 83 -4.70 -3.89 -11.18
CA LEU A 83 -4.48 -2.84 -10.19
C LEU A 83 -5.49 -2.95 -9.05
N GLU A 84 -4.99 -2.92 -7.82
CA GLU A 84 -5.80 -3.01 -6.62
C GLU A 84 -6.53 -1.69 -6.38
N GLU A 85 -7.82 -1.77 -6.01
CA GLU A 85 -8.71 -0.61 -5.99
C GLU A 85 -8.28 0.46 -4.98
N LEU A 86 -7.94 0.06 -3.75
CA LEU A 86 -7.49 1.02 -2.73
C LEU A 86 -6.07 1.52 -3.01
N LYS A 87 -5.20 0.69 -3.61
CA LYS A 87 -3.89 1.15 -4.07
C LYS A 87 -4.02 2.23 -5.13
N TYR A 88 -4.85 2.03 -6.15
CA TYR A 88 -5.11 3.03 -7.19
C TYR A 88 -5.59 4.34 -6.55
N ARG A 89 -6.58 4.24 -5.67
CA ARG A 89 -7.13 5.39 -4.97
C ARG A 89 -6.07 6.14 -4.14
N GLU A 90 -5.31 5.43 -3.32
CA GLU A 90 -4.25 6.04 -2.49
C GLU A 90 -3.19 6.74 -3.33
N MET A 91 -2.77 6.14 -4.46
CA MET A 91 -1.79 6.74 -5.36
C MET A 91 -2.32 7.98 -6.11
N VAL A 92 -3.60 7.97 -6.51
CA VAL A 92 -4.24 9.16 -7.12
C VAL A 92 -4.37 10.29 -6.11
N PHE A 93 -4.76 9.98 -4.87
CA PHE A 93 -4.84 10.99 -3.82
C PHE A 93 -3.45 11.52 -3.48
N GLU A 94 -2.41 10.69 -3.47
CA GLU A 94 -1.04 11.16 -3.29
C GLU A 94 -0.58 12.06 -4.45
N LEU A 95 -0.85 11.68 -5.71
CA LEU A 95 -0.60 12.50 -6.91
C LEU A 95 -1.20 13.91 -6.81
N LEU A 96 -2.42 14.01 -6.28
CA LEU A 96 -3.15 15.26 -6.11
C LEU A 96 -2.97 15.88 -4.72
N SER A 97 -1.91 15.52 -3.99
CA SER A 97 -1.53 16.09 -2.68
C SER A 97 -2.59 15.95 -1.58
N CYS A 98 -3.44 14.92 -1.66
CA CYS A 98 -4.56 14.64 -0.77
C CYS A 98 -4.38 13.33 0.03
N LYS A 99 -3.14 12.87 0.20
CA LYS A 99 -2.80 11.71 1.03
C LYS A 99 -3.47 11.82 2.40
N GLY A 100 -4.19 10.77 2.82
CA GLY A 100 -4.92 10.75 4.09
C GLY A 100 -6.42 11.03 3.99
N LEU A 101 -6.90 11.59 2.88
CA LEU A 101 -8.32 11.91 2.63
C LEU A 101 -9.02 10.85 1.78
N GLU A 102 -8.34 9.75 1.47
CA GLU A 102 -8.87 8.67 0.64
C GLU A 102 -10.20 8.08 1.15
N PRO A 103 -10.49 7.96 2.46
CA PRO A 103 -11.71 7.29 2.94
C PRO A 103 -13.04 8.00 2.62
N ILE A 104 -13.02 9.16 1.95
CA ILE A 104 -14.25 9.86 1.55
C ILE A 104 -15.16 8.98 0.69
N THR A 105 -16.48 9.19 0.79
CA THR A 105 -17.48 8.34 0.12
C THR A 105 -17.37 8.30 -1.42
N PRO A 106 -17.18 9.42 -2.15
CA PRO A 106 -17.19 9.38 -3.61
C PRO A 106 -16.09 8.51 -4.22
N GLY A 107 -16.42 7.82 -5.32
CA GLY A 107 -15.51 6.98 -6.08
C GLY A 107 -14.40 7.80 -6.76
N THR A 108 -13.21 7.21 -6.91
CA THR A 108 -12.03 7.91 -7.46
C THR A 108 -12.27 8.41 -8.88
N THR A 109 -12.92 7.59 -9.71
CA THR A 109 -13.29 7.94 -11.10
C THR A 109 -14.20 9.16 -11.18
N ASP A 110 -15.19 9.27 -10.30
CA ASP A 110 -16.13 10.39 -10.30
C ASP A 110 -15.47 11.68 -9.85
N LEU A 111 -14.56 11.59 -8.86
CA LEU A 111 -13.76 12.74 -8.43
C LEU A 111 -12.82 13.22 -9.55
N LEU A 112 -12.15 12.30 -10.25
CA LEU A 112 -11.25 12.63 -11.35
C LEU A 112 -11.97 13.29 -12.53
N LYS A 113 -13.18 12.84 -12.88
CA LYS A 113 -13.98 13.47 -13.96
C LYS A 113 -14.31 14.94 -13.70
N ASN A 114 -14.40 15.36 -12.44
CA ASN A 114 -14.65 16.77 -12.10
C ASN A 114 -13.45 17.68 -12.42
N LEU A 115 -12.27 17.11 -12.69
CA LEU A 115 -11.03 17.85 -12.97
C LEU A 115 -10.76 18.02 -14.47
N ASP A 116 -11.61 17.51 -15.34
CA ASP A 116 -11.39 17.49 -16.80
C ASP A 116 -11.28 18.90 -17.43
N GLN A 117 -11.94 19.87 -16.80
CA GLN A 117 -11.98 21.26 -17.26
C GLN A 117 -10.82 22.11 -16.75
N GLU A 118 -9.94 21.55 -15.92
CA GLU A 118 -8.81 22.27 -15.36
C GLU A 118 -7.68 22.43 -16.38
N SER A 119 -6.89 23.50 -16.24
CA SER A 119 -5.82 23.82 -17.20
C SER A 119 -4.56 22.99 -17.02
N SER A 120 -4.31 22.47 -15.83
CA SER A 120 -3.05 21.80 -15.48
C SER A 120 -3.22 20.84 -14.29
N LEU A 121 -2.22 19.97 -14.08
CA LEU A 121 -2.15 19.12 -12.88
C LEU A 121 -2.14 19.96 -11.59
N ILE A 122 -1.51 21.14 -11.61
CA ILE A 122 -1.41 22.03 -10.45
C ILE A 122 -2.79 22.62 -10.12
N ASP A 123 -3.51 23.11 -11.12
CA ASP A 123 -4.84 23.68 -10.94
C ASP A 123 -5.83 22.58 -10.50
N ALA A 124 -5.76 21.42 -11.16
CA ALA A 124 -6.52 20.24 -10.77
C ALA A 124 -6.25 19.81 -9.33
N SER A 125 -4.99 19.82 -8.88
CA SER A 125 -4.65 19.49 -7.49
C SER A 125 -5.27 20.46 -6.49
N ARG A 126 -5.25 21.78 -6.77
CA ARG A 126 -5.88 22.79 -5.90
C ARG A 126 -7.39 22.59 -5.79
N VAL A 127 -8.06 22.44 -6.93
CA VAL A 127 -9.51 22.21 -6.98
C VAL A 127 -9.87 20.89 -6.29
N PHE A 128 -9.06 19.85 -6.50
CA PHE A 128 -9.27 18.55 -5.87
C PHE A 128 -9.15 18.64 -4.35
N ILE A 129 -8.11 19.30 -3.82
CA ILE A 129 -7.92 19.54 -2.37
C ILE A 129 -9.17 20.17 -1.77
N ASP A 130 -9.67 21.27 -2.35
CA ASP A 130 -10.84 21.99 -1.84
C ASP A 130 -12.09 21.08 -1.81
N ILE A 131 -12.30 20.29 -2.87
CA ILE A 131 -13.43 19.35 -2.96
C ILE A 131 -13.30 18.25 -1.90
N VAL A 132 -12.15 17.59 -1.82
CA VAL A 132 -11.99 16.43 -0.94
C VAL A 132 -11.92 16.82 0.53
N GLU A 133 -11.35 17.97 0.86
CA GLU A 133 -11.31 18.48 2.22
C GLU A 133 -12.73 18.83 2.71
N LYS A 134 -13.53 19.49 1.87
CA LYS A 134 -14.94 19.76 2.19
C LYS A 134 -15.72 18.47 2.44
N LEU A 135 -15.59 17.49 1.56
CA LEU A 135 -16.25 16.19 1.71
C LEU A 135 -15.78 15.44 2.96
N ALA A 136 -14.49 15.50 3.27
CA ALA A 136 -13.95 14.90 4.48
C ALA A 136 -14.50 15.57 5.75
N ILE A 137 -14.56 16.91 5.80
CA ILE A 137 -15.15 17.64 6.92
C ILE A 137 -16.61 17.23 7.13
N GLU A 138 -17.41 17.18 6.06
CA GLU A 138 -18.81 16.74 6.12
C GLU A 138 -18.92 15.31 6.67
N GLN A 139 -18.08 14.38 6.18
CA GLN A 139 -18.05 12.99 6.65
C GLN A 139 -17.61 12.88 8.12
N ILE A 140 -16.58 13.63 8.54
CA ILE A 140 -16.08 13.67 9.92
C ILE A 140 -17.14 14.20 10.88
N HIS A 141 -17.92 15.22 10.49
CA HIS A 141 -19.03 15.73 11.29
C HIS A 141 -20.16 14.71 11.50
N THR A 142 -20.27 13.73 10.62
CA THR A 142 -21.14 12.56 10.82
C THR A 142 -20.46 11.48 11.65
N ASP A 143 -19.41 11.78 12.41
CA ASP A 143 -18.56 10.90 13.22
C ASP A 143 -17.90 9.73 12.43
N ASP A 144 -17.82 9.82 11.09
CA ASP A 144 -17.08 8.86 10.25
C ASP A 144 -15.63 9.28 10.08
N THR A 145 -14.81 8.79 11.01
CA THR A 145 -13.38 9.15 11.11
C THR A 145 -12.43 8.01 10.76
N LEU A 146 -12.94 6.85 10.32
CA LEU A 146 -12.12 5.66 10.10
C LEU A 146 -11.19 5.87 8.91
N PHE A 147 -9.95 5.39 9.05
CA PHE A 147 -8.88 5.41 8.03
C PHE A 147 -8.33 6.77 7.62
N PHE A 148 -8.91 7.90 8.04
CA PHE A 148 -8.32 9.22 7.75
C PHE A 148 -6.91 9.32 8.38
N ASP A 149 -5.91 9.82 7.65
CA ASP A 149 -4.56 9.93 8.21
C ASP A 149 -3.81 11.15 7.68
N PHE A 150 -3.79 12.21 8.48
CA PHE A 150 -3.18 13.48 8.10
C PHE A 150 -1.73 13.62 8.57
N SER A 151 -1.13 12.56 9.13
CA SER A 151 0.21 12.61 9.74
C SER A 151 1.30 13.13 8.80
N TYR A 152 1.11 12.96 7.49
CA TYR A 152 2.09 13.31 6.46
C TYR A 152 1.59 14.34 5.44
N ASN A 153 0.40 14.92 5.63
CA ASN A 153 -0.19 15.83 4.64
C ASN A 153 -0.04 17.29 5.07
N ILE A 154 0.75 18.05 4.32
CA ILE A 154 1.00 19.48 4.54
C ILE A 154 -0.01 20.41 3.86
N SER A 155 -0.82 19.88 2.94
CA SER A 155 -1.77 20.64 2.12
C SER A 155 -3.14 20.80 2.77
N ILE A 156 -3.46 19.97 3.76
CA ILE A 156 -4.75 20.01 4.48
C ILE A 156 -4.73 21.13 5.51
N SER A 157 -5.88 21.82 5.67
CA SER A 157 -5.97 22.88 6.66
C SER A 157 -5.79 22.35 8.09
N LYS A 158 -5.11 23.14 8.93
CA LYS A 158 -4.94 22.83 10.35
C LYS A 158 -6.27 22.68 11.09
N GLU A 159 -7.33 23.31 10.58
CA GLU A 159 -8.66 23.22 11.17
C GLU A 159 -9.27 21.84 10.95
N THR A 160 -9.18 21.29 9.74
CA THR A 160 -9.63 19.91 9.45
C THR A 160 -8.91 18.88 10.32
N VAL A 161 -7.59 19.04 10.52
CA VAL A 161 -6.82 18.18 11.43
C VAL A 161 -7.36 18.25 12.86
N LYS A 162 -7.60 19.46 13.38
CA LYS A 162 -8.18 19.64 14.72
C LYS A 162 -9.57 19.03 14.84
N ILE A 163 -10.44 19.21 13.85
CA ILE A 163 -11.80 18.64 13.85
C ILE A 163 -11.71 17.12 13.91
N LEU A 164 -10.86 16.50 13.08
CA LEU A 164 -10.66 15.05 13.10
C LEU A 164 -10.21 14.56 14.47
N ASP A 165 -9.20 15.19 15.06
CA ASP A 165 -8.67 14.80 16.37
C ASP A 165 -9.72 14.99 17.48
N GLN A 166 -10.48 16.08 17.47
CA GLN A 166 -11.56 16.32 18.42
C GLN A 166 -12.63 15.22 18.35
N VAL A 167 -13.07 14.86 17.15
CA VAL A 167 -14.09 13.82 16.94
C VAL A 167 -13.55 12.45 17.32
N ARG A 168 -12.30 12.10 16.94
CA ARG A 168 -11.66 10.84 17.32
C ARG A 168 -11.54 10.69 18.83
N ASN A 169 -11.08 11.74 19.51
CA ASN A 169 -10.99 11.76 20.96
C ASN A 169 -12.37 11.61 21.60
N LYS A 170 -13.39 12.34 21.13
CA LYS A 170 -14.76 12.17 21.61
C LYS A 170 -15.27 10.73 21.39
N ASN A 171 -15.03 10.16 20.22
CA ASN A 171 -15.46 8.80 19.87
C ASN A 171 -14.87 7.78 20.84
N ILE A 172 -13.56 7.79 21.08
CA ILE A 172 -12.93 6.82 21.99
C ILE A 172 -13.39 6.98 23.46
N HIS A 173 -13.60 8.21 23.94
CA HIS A 173 -14.04 8.46 25.32
C HIS A 173 -15.51 8.10 25.58
N THR A 174 -16.33 8.04 24.54
CA THR A 174 -17.76 7.73 24.65
C THR A 174 -18.05 6.23 24.49
N ILE A 175 -17.05 5.42 24.17
CA ILE A 175 -17.21 3.97 24.03
C ILE A 175 -17.61 3.36 25.37
N SER A 176 -18.63 2.50 25.30
CA SER A 176 -18.95 1.55 26.36
C SER A 176 -18.89 0.13 25.83
N LEU A 177 -18.09 -0.70 26.49
CA LEU A 177 -17.91 -2.11 26.15
C LEU A 177 -18.73 -2.99 27.07
N GLU A 178 -19.25 -4.09 26.52
CA GLU A 178 -19.94 -5.10 27.31
C GLU A 178 -18.93 -6.08 27.89
N ARG A 179 -19.08 -6.41 29.17
CA ARG A 179 -18.30 -7.43 29.87
C ARG A 179 -19.20 -8.58 30.29
N LYS A 180 -18.79 -9.81 30.00
CA LYS A 180 -19.41 -11.03 30.52
C LYS A 180 -18.31 -11.88 31.13
N GLU A 181 -18.37 -12.10 32.44
CA GLU A 181 -17.33 -12.83 33.19
C GLU A 181 -15.93 -12.22 32.93
N GLU A 182 -15.00 -12.99 32.36
CA GLU A 182 -13.63 -12.58 32.01
C GLU A 182 -13.48 -12.24 30.52
N GLN A 183 -14.59 -11.98 29.83
CA GLN A 183 -14.61 -11.64 28.41
C GLN A 183 -15.19 -10.25 28.16
N PHE A 184 -14.67 -9.59 27.14
CA PHE A 184 -15.07 -8.26 26.70
C PHE A 184 -15.51 -8.30 25.24
N ASN A 185 -16.66 -7.68 24.93
CA ASN A 185 -17.06 -7.39 23.56
C ASN A 185 -16.34 -6.12 23.09
N ILE A 186 -15.36 -6.30 22.20
CA ILE A 186 -14.54 -5.24 21.61
C ILE A 186 -15.04 -4.77 20.25
N GLU A 187 -16.18 -5.27 19.76
CA GLU A 187 -16.78 -4.84 18.49
C GLU A 187 -16.84 -3.30 18.33
N PRO A 188 -17.20 -2.49 19.35
CA PRO A 188 -17.20 -1.03 19.21
C PRO A 188 -15.82 -0.42 18.92
N LEU A 189 -14.73 -1.06 19.34
CA LEU A 189 -13.37 -0.55 19.13
C LEU A 189 -12.97 -0.59 17.65
N TRP A 190 -13.39 -1.62 16.91
CA TRP A 190 -13.13 -1.71 15.46
C TRP A 190 -13.71 -0.55 14.67
N TYR A 191 -14.80 0.06 15.17
CA TYR A 191 -15.47 1.19 14.54
C TYR A 191 -14.97 2.55 15.04
N THR A 192 -13.81 2.59 15.68
CA THR A 192 -13.09 3.82 16.03
C THR A 192 -11.66 3.74 15.56
N GLU A 193 -11.05 4.85 15.15
CA GLU A 193 -9.72 4.79 14.54
C GLU A 193 -8.64 4.31 15.52
N TYR A 194 -8.61 4.86 16.75
CA TYR A 194 -7.64 4.43 17.76
C TYR A 194 -7.83 2.96 18.15
N GLY A 195 -9.09 2.51 18.28
CA GLY A 195 -9.40 1.11 18.56
C GLY A 195 -8.96 0.20 17.41
N ARG A 196 -9.36 0.50 16.17
CA ARG A 196 -8.98 -0.23 14.96
C ARG A 196 -7.46 -0.37 14.83
N LEU A 197 -6.71 0.72 15.01
CA LEU A 197 -5.24 0.70 14.94
C LEU A 197 -4.63 -0.18 16.05
N ALA A 198 -5.10 -0.05 17.29
CA ALA A 198 -4.62 -0.87 18.40
C ALA A 198 -4.91 -2.37 18.16
N LEU A 199 -6.12 -2.71 17.75
CA LEU A 199 -6.53 -4.08 17.45
C LEU A 199 -5.73 -4.69 16.28
N SER A 200 -5.49 -3.90 15.21
CA SER A 200 -4.69 -4.33 14.07
C SER A 200 -3.23 -4.56 14.47
N THR A 201 -2.65 -3.63 15.23
CA THR A 201 -1.26 -3.69 15.72
C THR A 201 -1.02 -4.84 16.70
N LEU A 202 -2.07 -5.28 17.40
CA LEU A 202 -2.01 -6.46 18.28
C LEU A 202 -2.38 -7.77 17.58
N GLY A 203 -2.85 -7.72 16.34
CA GLY A 203 -3.37 -8.90 15.64
C GLY A 203 -4.58 -9.51 16.34
N ILE A 204 -5.49 -8.71 16.87
CA ILE A 204 -6.72 -9.20 17.48
C ILE A 204 -7.70 -9.62 16.39
N LYS A 205 -8.30 -10.81 16.52
CA LYS A 205 -9.30 -11.34 15.58
C LYS A 205 -10.70 -11.30 16.18
N GLY A 206 -11.67 -10.85 15.39
CA GLY A 206 -13.09 -10.88 15.77
C GLY A 206 -13.44 -9.90 16.89
N PHE A 207 -14.46 -10.25 17.68
CA PHE A 207 -15.18 -9.28 18.53
C PHE A 207 -15.09 -9.54 20.03
N VAL A 208 -14.46 -10.64 20.46
CA VAL A 208 -14.43 -11.03 21.87
C VAL A 208 -13.01 -11.35 22.28
N VAL A 209 -12.58 -10.79 23.41
CA VAL A 209 -11.26 -11.03 24.00
C VAL A 209 -11.39 -11.33 25.49
N ASN A 210 -10.37 -11.98 26.05
CA ASN A 210 -10.25 -12.18 27.49
C ASN A 210 -9.67 -10.94 28.19
N THR A 211 -9.63 -10.94 29.52
CA THR A 211 -9.09 -9.84 30.34
C THR A 211 -7.64 -9.48 29.99
N ASP A 212 -6.73 -10.45 29.90
CA ASP A 212 -5.30 -10.16 29.65
C ASP A 212 -5.08 -9.47 28.29
N THR A 213 -5.80 -9.92 27.26
CA THR A 213 -5.76 -9.32 25.93
C THR A 213 -6.40 -7.94 25.95
N PHE A 214 -7.49 -7.76 26.72
CA PHE A 214 -8.14 -6.47 26.88
C PHE A 214 -7.21 -5.43 27.51
N ASP A 215 -6.48 -5.79 28.57
CA ASP A 215 -5.50 -4.90 29.21
C ASP A 215 -4.38 -4.52 28.23
N SER A 216 -3.94 -5.47 27.41
CA SER A 216 -2.96 -5.21 26.33
C SER A 216 -3.49 -4.21 25.30
N ILE A 217 -4.77 -4.33 24.89
CA ILE A 217 -5.42 -3.37 23.99
C ILE A 217 -5.43 -1.97 24.60
N LEU A 218 -5.85 -1.85 25.86
CA LEU A 218 -5.90 -0.55 26.55
C LEU A 218 -4.52 0.10 26.67
N SER A 219 -3.46 -0.69 26.84
CA SER A 219 -2.09 -0.17 26.96
C SER A 219 -1.56 0.51 25.69
N ILE A 220 -2.08 0.12 24.51
CA ILE A 220 -1.67 0.67 23.21
C ILE A 220 -2.50 1.89 22.81
N ILE A 221 -3.72 2.01 23.32
CA ILE A 221 -4.56 3.19 23.07
C ILE A 221 -3.97 4.37 23.83
N GLN A 222 -3.17 5.19 23.14
CA GLN A 222 -2.37 6.30 23.69
C GLN A 222 -3.19 7.50 24.22
N VAL A 223 -4.51 7.42 24.18
CA VAL A 223 -5.40 8.46 24.70
C VAL A 223 -5.89 8.01 26.07
N PRO A 224 -5.93 8.89 27.10
CA PRO A 224 -6.51 8.58 28.42
C PRO A 224 -7.97 8.11 28.30
N SER A 225 -8.16 6.83 28.03
CA SER A 225 -9.46 6.30 27.68
C SER A 225 -10.10 5.73 28.93
N LEU A 226 -11.07 6.47 29.48
CA LEU A 226 -12.01 5.93 30.46
C LEU A 226 -13.05 5.09 29.71
N ILE A 227 -12.61 3.98 29.11
CA ILE A 227 -13.51 3.06 28.42
C ILE A 227 -14.44 2.46 29.46
N ARG A 228 -15.75 2.75 29.34
CA ARG A 228 -16.73 2.32 30.32
C ARG A 228 -17.11 0.87 30.07
N THR A 229 -16.93 0.01 31.06
CA THR A 229 -17.35 -1.39 30.97
C THR A 229 -18.71 -1.59 31.63
N LYS A 230 -19.59 -2.35 30.97
CA LYS A 230 -20.93 -2.68 31.47
C LYS A 230 -21.07 -4.19 31.56
N ASN A 231 -21.35 -4.69 32.77
CA ASN A 231 -21.60 -6.12 32.97
C ASN A 231 -22.93 -6.53 32.31
N VAL A 232 -22.91 -7.60 31.52
CA VAL A 232 -24.06 -8.17 30.82
C VAL A 232 -24.12 -9.69 30.99
N ASN A 233 -25.32 -10.27 30.96
CA ASN A 233 -25.51 -11.72 31.03
C ASN A 233 -25.23 -12.42 29.68
N LYS A 234 -25.41 -11.70 28.57
CA LYS A 234 -25.15 -12.16 27.21
C LYS A 234 -24.71 -10.97 26.37
N PHE A 235 -23.66 -11.16 25.57
CA PHE A 235 -23.22 -10.15 24.62
C PHE A 235 -24.32 -9.83 23.60
N SER A 236 -24.52 -8.55 23.35
CA SER A 236 -25.38 -8.07 22.28
C SER A 236 -24.54 -7.82 21.03
N PHE A 237 -24.31 -8.86 20.24
CA PHE A 237 -23.85 -8.68 18.86
C PHE A 237 -25.03 -8.16 18.06
N LYS A 238 -24.95 -6.91 17.60
CA LYS A 238 -26.11 -6.25 17.02
C LYS A 238 -26.19 -6.58 15.54
N SER A 239 -27.02 -7.55 15.18
CA SER A 239 -27.46 -7.70 13.78
C SER A 239 -28.41 -6.59 13.31
N LYS A 240 -28.85 -5.65 14.17
CA LYS A 240 -29.90 -4.65 13.86
C LYS A 240 -29.89 -3.33 14.68
N LYS A 241 -28.77 -2.59 14.80
CA LYS A 241 -28.86 -1.13 15.08
C LYS A 241 -28.13 -0.36 13.98
N ARG A 242 -28.93 0.33 13.16
CA ARG A 242 -28.55 0.90 11.86
C ARG A 242 -27.79 2.23 11.91
N ASP A 243 -27.67 2.91 13.06
CA ASP A 243 -27.36 4.35 12.99
C ASP A 243 -25.96 4.76 13.48
N SER A 244 -25.21 3.89 14.17
CA SER A 244 -23.85 4.26 14.63
C SER A 244 -22.72 3.53 13.91
N TRP A 245 -22.97 2.36 13.29
CA TRP A 245 -21.95 1.48 12.70
C TRP A 245 -22.16 1.22 11.20
N THR A 246 -22.69 2.21 10.49
CA THR A 246 -22.74 2.27 9.01
C THR A 246 -21.42 2.73 8.41
N ARG A 247 -20.37 2.86 9.23
CA ARG A 247 -19.07 3.41 8.90
C ARG A 247 -18.02 2.30 8.76
N PRO A 248 -17.02 2.46 7.88
CA PRO A 248 -16.85 3.59 6.98
C PRO A 248 -17.94 3.61 5.89
N THR A 249 -18.35 4.81 5.49
CA THR A 249 -19.39 5.05 4.48
C THR A 249 -18.95 4.67 3.06
N ASN A 250 -17.64 4.78 2.78
CA ASN A 250 -17.04 4.25 1.57
C ASN A 250 -17.03 2.71 1.59
N GLN A 251 -17.67 2.08 0.60
CA GLN A 251 -17.87 0.63 0.55
C GLN A 251 -16.56 -0.16 0.48
N THR A 252 -15.54 0.35 -0.20
CA THR A 252 -14.25 -0.34 -0.35
C THR A 252 -13.47 -0.32 0.97
N TYR A 253 -13.52 0.79 1.71
CA TYR A 253 -12.99 0.85 3.07
C TYR A 253 -13.81 0.02 4.07
N LYS A 254 -15.10 -0.18 3.81
CA LYS A 254 -15.94 -1.06 4.63
C LYS A 254 -15.55 -2.51 4.45
N ASN A 255 -15.29 -2.93 3.21
CA ASN A 255 -14.74 -4.25 2.92
C ASN A 255 -13.36 -4.42 3.58
N LEU A 256 -12.49 -3.40 3.49
CA LEU A 256 -11.20 -3.40 4.17
C LEU A 256 -11.34 -3.63 5.68
N LEU A 257 -12.24 -2.90 6.35
CA LEU A 257 -12.48 -3.08 7.79
C LEU A 257 -12.95 -4.51 8.11
N ASP A 258 -13.86 -5.06 7.31
CA ASP A 258 -14.34 -6.43 7.50
C ASP A 258 -13.21 -7.47 7.36
N TYR A 259 -12.35 -7.31 6.35
CA TYR A 259 -11.20 -8.19 6.15
C TYR A 259 -10.15 -8.04 7.26
N LEU A 260 -9.98 -6.83 7.81
CA LEU A 260 -9.14 -6.60 8.99
C LEU A 260 -9.69 -7.31 10.23
N ILE A 261 -11.01 -7.26 10.47
CA ILE A 261 -11.65 -7.92 11.62
C ILE A 261 -11.48 -9.44 11.55
N HIS A 262 -11.62 -10.02 10.35
CA HIS A 262 -11.62 -11.47 10.13
C HIS A 262 -10.25 -12.05 9.78
N HIS A 263 -9.22 -11.22 9.66
CA HIS A 263 -7.86 -11.59 9.23
C HIS A 263 -7.85 -12.27 7.87
N ASP A 264 -8.60 -11.75 6.91
CA ASP A 264 -8.64 -12.29 5.55
C ASP A 264 -7.47 -11.77 4.71
N VAL A 265 -6.30 -12.40 4.87
CA VAL A 265 -5.04 -12.00 4.22
C VAL A 265 -5.16 -11.91 2.69
N ASN A 266 -5.91 -12.82 2.06
CA ASN A 266 -6.06 -12.84 0.62
C ASN A 266 -6.83 -11.60 0.14
N ASN A 267 -7.95 -11.31 0.78
CA ASN A 267 -8.77 -10.16 0.42
C ASN A 267 -8.12 -8.82 0.81
N LEU A 268 -7.32 -8.78 1.89
CA LEU A 268 -6.46 -7.63 2.22
C LEU A 268 -5.44 -7.38 1.11
N GLY A 269 -4.82 -8.44 0.58
CA GLY A 269 -3.91 -8.37 -0.57
C GLY A 269 -4.60 -7.84 -1.83
N LEU A 270 -5.82 -8.30 -2.14
CA LEU A 270 -6.59 -7.86 -3.31
C LEU A 270 -7.01 -6.39 -3.26
N LEU A 271 -7.14 -5.80 -2.06
CA LEU A 271 -7.40 -4.37 -1.90
C LEU A 271 -6.12 -3.52 -1.97
N GLY A 272 -4.97 -4.06 -1.56
CA GLY A 272 -3.67 -3.41 -1.68
C GLY A 272 -3.50 -2.12 -0.86
N SER A 273 -4.31 -1.92 0.19
CA SER A 273 -4.28 -0.71 1.02
C SER A 273 -3.14 -0.70 2.04
N ARG A 274 -2.51 0.47 2.25
CA ARG A 274 -1.51 0.67 3.31
C ARG A 274 -2.08 0.44 4.72
N HIS A 275 -3.38 0.64 4.91
CA HIS A 275 -4.03 0.48 6.21
C HIS A 275 -4.08 -0.99 6.68
N SER A 276 -3.75 -1.94 5.80
CA SER A 276 -3.57 -3.36 6.13
C SER A 276 -2.23 -3.69 6.78
N ILE A 277 -1.21 -2.85 6.60
CA ILE A 277 0.17 -3.14 7.00
C ILE A 277 0.32 -3.51 8.47
N PRO A 278 -0.28 -2.78 9.45
CA PRO A 278 -0.11 -3.13 10.86
C PRO A 278 -0.54 -4.57 11.18
N LEU A 279 -1.66 -5.01 10.61
CA LEU A 279 -2.13 -6.38 10.79
C LEU A 279 -1.26 -7.39 10.05
N LEU A 280 -0.92 -7.11 8.78
CA LEU A 280 -0.09 -8.02 7.98
C LEU A 280 1.29 -8.27 8.62
N ASN A 281 1.89 -7.25 9.24
CA ASN A 281 3.14 -7.39 9.98
C ASN A 281 3.02 -8.43 11.10
N ILE A 282 1.97 -8.33 11.92
CA ILE A 282 1.73 -9.26 13.04
C ILE A 282 1.42 -10.67 12.54
N LEU A 283 0.64 -10.79 11.47
CA LEU A 283 0.30 -12.10 10.90
C LEU A 283 1.54 -12.80 10.32
N LEU A 284 2.41 -12.08 9.61
CA LEU A 284 3.66 -12.64 9.10
C LEU A 284 4.60 -13.06 10.24
N ASP A 285 4.72 -12.24 11.28
CA ASP A 285 5.53 -12.54 12.46
C ASP A 285 5.00 -13.76 13.23
N GLY A 286 3.68 -13.84 13.42
CA GLY A 286 3.02 -14.96 14.08
C GLY A 286 3.12 -16.26 13.28
N ALA A 287 2.94 -16.20 11.96
CA ALA A 287 3.11 -17.35 11.07
C ALA A 287 4.56 -17.85 11.07
N SER A 288 5.53 -16.92 11.02
CA SER A 288 6.96 -17.23 11.07
C SER A 288 7.34 -17.91 12.39
N SER A 289 6.89 -17.35 13.52
CA SER A 289 7.15 -17.90 14.87
C SER A 289 6.51 -19.28 15.06
N THR A 290 5.29 -19.49 14.54
CA THR A 290 4.63 -20.79 14.59
C THR A 290 5.38 -21.83 13.77
N TYR A 291 5.82 -21.45 12.57
CA TYR A 291 6.52 -22.36 11.67
C TYR A 291 7.90 -22.78 12.19
N GLU A 292 8.60 -21.93 12.93
CA GLU A 292 9.87 -22.29 13.59
C GLU A 292 9.69 -23.45 14.59
N ASN A 293 8.53 -23.50 15.26
CA ASN A 293 8.21 -24.55 16.23
C ASN A 293 7.58 -25.79 15.57
N LEU A 294 6.78 -25.59 14.50
CA LEU A 294 6.09 -26.67 13.80
C LEU A 294 6.18 -26.49 12.29
N GLN A 295 7.25 -27.03 11.70
CA GLN A 295 7.52 -26.95 10.27
C GLN A 295 6.51 -27.80 9.49
N SER A 296 5.51 -27.16 8.90
CA SER A 296 4.45 -27.79 8.12
C SER A 296 4.26 -27.10 6.77
N SER A 297 3.85 -27.85 5.76
CA SER A 297 3.58 -27.26 4.43
C SER A 297 2.47 -26.21 4.49
N SER A 298 1.49 -26.35 5.39
CA SER A 298 0.45 -25.34 5.63
C SER A 298 1.03 -24.06 6.23
N GLY A 299 1.88 -24.17 7.26
CA GLY A 299 2.52 -23.00 7.87
C GLY A 299 3.44 -22.25 6.89
N TYR A 300 4.16 -22.98 6.04
CA TYR A 300 4.95 -22.35 4.98
C TYR A 300 4.07 -21.59 3.97
N ARG A 301 2.92 -22.13 3.57
CA ARG A 301 1.98 -21.44 2.68
C ARG A 301 1.39 -20.19 3.32
N GLU A 302 1.13 -20.22 4.62
CA GLU A 302 0.63 -19.06 5.36
C GLU A 302 1.63 -17.90 5.35
N ILE A 303 2.92 -18.20 5.57
CA ILE A 303 4.01 -17.23 5.44
C ILE A 303 4.05 -16.63 4.02
N LEU A 304 4.00 -17.49 2.99
CA LEU A 304 3.99 -17.02 1.60
C LEU A 304 2.77 -16.14 1.28
N ASN A 305 1.59 -16.48 1.79
CA ASN A 305 0.38 -15.68 1.60
C ASN A 305 0.53 -14.29 2.25
N CYS A 306 1.11 -14.22 3.46
CA CYS A 306 1.38 -12.95 4.12
C CYS A 306 2.43 -12.11 3.35
N MET A 307 3.52 -12.73 2.88
CA MET A 307 4.52 -12.06 2.03
C MET A 307 3.91 -11.53 0.73
N ASN A 308 3.03 -12.31 0.09
CA ASN A 308 2.32 -11.88 -1.12
C ASN A 308 1.35 -10.72 -0.85
N ALA A 309 0.68 -10.70 0.30
CA ALA A 309 -0.14 -9.56 0.70
C ALA A 309 0.72 -8.30 0.87
N HIS A 310 1.91 -8.40 1.49
CA HIS A 310 2.86 -7.28 1.56
C HIS A 310 3.33 -6.81 0.17
N LEU A 311 3.57 -7.72 -0.77
CA LEU A 311 3.92 -7.38 -2.15
C LEU A 311 2.79 -6.70 -2.92
N SER A 312 1.55 -7.08 -2.60
CA SER A 312 0.35 -6.49 -3.17
C SER A 312 0.10 -5.11 -2.58
N VAL A 313 0.35 -4.87 -1.29
CA VAL A 313 0.27 -3.52 -0.71
C VAL A 313 1.43 -2.64 -1.19
N ARG A 314 2.66 -3.17 -1.09
CA ARG A 314 3.93 -2.55 -1.49
C ARG A 314 4.24 -1.20 -0.84
N ASP A 315 3.84 -1.03 0.41
CA ASP A 315 4.21 0.13 1.22
C ASP A 315 5.62 -0.05 1.81
N ILE A 316 6.39 1.04 1.92
CA ILE A 316 7.78 1.02 2.42
C ILE A 316 7.88 0.38 3.81
N GLU A 317 6.85 0.48 4.65
CA GLU A 317 6.81 -0.13 5.98
C GLU A 317 6.90 -1.67 5.92
N SER A 318 6.49 -2.28 4.81
CA SER A 318 6.59 -3.73 4.61
C SER A 318 8.04 -4.22 4.51
N ILE A 319 8.99 -3.35 4.14
CA ILE A 319 10.39 -3.73 3.97
C ILE A 319 10.97 -4.22 5.30
N LEU A 320 10.59 -3.60 6.42
CA LEU A 320 11.12 -3.94 7.75
C LEU A 320 10.74 -5.36 8.20
N VAL A 321 9.47 -5.76 8.02
CA VAL A 321 9.03 -7.11 8.40
C VAL A 321 9.58 -8.18 7.45
N LEU A 322 9.75 -7.84 6.17
CA LEU A 322 10.37 -8.73 5.20
C LEU A 322 11.89 -8.86 5.47
N GLU A 323 12.55 -7.80 5.92
CA GLU A 323 13.95 -7.87 6.35
C GLU A 323 14.12 -8.84 7.51
N LYS A 324 13.25 -8.77 8.53
CA LYS A 324 13.26 -9.75 9.62
C LYS A 324 13.09 -11.18 9.10
N SER A 325 12.16 -11.39 8.17
CA SER A 325 11.93 -12.70 7.53
C SER A 325 13.13 -13.18 6.70
N SER A 326 13.89 -12.27 6.09
CA SER A 326 15.09 -12.56 5.30
C SER A 326 16.25 -13.11 6.14
N GLN A 327 16.20 -12.93 7.45
CA GLN A 327 17.22 -13.38 8.40
C GLN A 327 16.87 -14.73 9.05
N MET A 328 15.72 -15.32 8.73
CA MET A 328 15.31 -16.61 9.28
C MET A 328 16.29 -17.73 8.90
N LYS A 329 16.47 -18.69 9.82
CA LYS A 329 17.33 -19.87 9.57
C LYS A 329 16.86 -20.73 8.40
N ASN A 330 15.56 -20.72 8.12
CA ASN A 330 15.02 -21.45 6.99
C ASN A 330 15.32 -20.70 5.68
N THR A 331 16.32 -21.18 4.93
CA THR A 331 16.76 -20.54 3.69
C THR A 331 15.63 -20.35 2.68
N ARG A 332 14.62 -21.24 2.63
CA ARG A 332 13.50 -21.07 1.69
C ARG A 332 12.67 -19.83 2.00
N ILE A 333 12.37 -19.60 3.28
CA ILE A 333 11.64 -18.40 3.72
C ILE A 333 12.52 -17.16 3.51
N ALA A 334 13.79 -17.23 3.90
CA ALA A 334 14.73 -16.14 3.75
C ALA A 334 14.89 -15.72 2.27
N THR A 335 15.12 -16.67 1.36
CA THR A 335 15.22 -16.43 -0.08
C THR A 335 13.94 -15.77 -0.63
N MET A 336 12.75 -16.22 -0.21
CA MET A 336 11.49 -15.63 -0.66
C MET A 336 11.31 -14.20 -0.14
N ALA A 337 11.67 -13.93 1.11
CA ALA A 337 11.65 -12.58 1.67
C ALA A 337 12.62 -11.65 0.95
N ILE A 338 13.83 -12.12 0.61
CA ILE A 338 14.83 -11.35 -0.15
C ILE A 338 14.32 -10.97 -1.53
N LEU A 339 13.74 -11.93 -2.24
CA LEU A 339 13.12 -11.66 -3.54
C LEU A 339 11.94 -10.71 -3.41
N ALA A 340 11.20 -10.76 -2.29
CA ALA A 340 10.08 -9.86 -2.04
C ALA A 340 10.57 -8.43 -1.85
N ILE A 341 11.63 -8.22 -1.05
CA ILE A 341 12.30 -6.93 -0.89
C ILE A 341 12.77 -6.38 -2.25
N GLY A 342 13.27 -7.25 -3.15
CA GLY A 342 13.65 -6.88 -4.52
C GLY A 342 12.53 -6.35 -5.42
N SER A 343 11.28 -6.38 -4.95
CA SER A 343 10.09 -5.86 -5.63
C SER A 343 9.67 -4.47 -5.12
N PHE A 344 10.34 -3.94 -4.09
CA PHE A 344 10.15 -2.59 -3.57
C PHE A 344 11.23 -1.69 -4.18
N TYR A 345 10.86 -0.81 -5.09
CA TYR A 345 11.78 0.06 -5.82
C TYR A 345 12.10 1.31 -5.01
N HIS A 346 12.72 1.11 -3.84
CA HIS A 346 13.02 2.14 -2.85
C HIS A 346 14.45 1.99 -2.33
N GLU A 347 15.04 3.09 -1.88
CA GLU A 347 16.39 3.14 -1.30
C GLU A 347 16.54 2.20 -0.09
N SER A 348 15.52 2.10 0.75
CA SER A 348 15.52 1.17 1.91
C SER A 348 15.71 -0.29 1.47
N SER A 349 15.07 -0.70 0.37
CA SER A 349 15.24 -2.06 -0.17
C SER A 349 16.66 -2.29 -0.65
N ALA A 350 17.24 -1.32 -1.38
CA ALA A 350 18.62 -1.42 -1.83
C ALA A 350 19.58 -1.52 -0.65
N THR A 351 19.38 -0.72 0.40
CA THR A 351 20.16 -0.78 1.65
C THR A 351 20.09 -2.16 2.29
N THR A 352 18.87 -2.68 2.54
CA THR A 352 18.68 -4.00 3.14
C THR A 352 19.33 -5.12 2.31
N LEU A 353 19.17 -5.09 0.98
CA LEU A 353 19.73 -6.11 0.09
C LEU A 353 21.26 -6.08 0.01
N VAL A 354 21.86 -4.88 0.00
CA VAL A 354 23.31 -4.71 0.05
C VAL A 354 23.86 -5.22 1.38
N ASP A 355 23.19 -4.90 2.48
CA ASP A 355 23.55 -5.38 3.82
C ASP A 355 23.52 -6.91 3.92
N LEU A 356 22.45 -7.53 3.42
CA LEU A 356 22.32 -9.00 3.37
C LEU A 356 23.43 -9.62 2.52
N LEU A 357 23.70 -9.07 1.34
CA LEU A 357 24.78 -9.54 0.47
C LEU A 357 26.15 -9.41 1.16
N CYS A 358 26.42 -8.30 1.84
CA CYS A 358 27.70 -8.03 2.48
C CYS A 358 27.94 -8.82 3.77
N LYS A 359 26.89 -9.22 4.48
CA LYS A 359 26.97 -9.94 5.77
C LYS A 359 26.84 -11.46 5.63
N SER A 360 26.12 -11.95 4.62
CA SER A 360 25.82 -13.38 4.44
C SER A 360 27.07 -14.23 4.19
N LYS A 361 26.99 -15.50 4.60
CA LYS A 361 27.92 -16.57 4.25
C LYS A 361 27.26 -17.68 3.42
N ASN A 362 25.96 -17.54 3.15
CA ASN A 362 25.16 -18.53 2.45
C ASN A 362 25.06 -18.12 0.97
N ASN A 363 25.60 -18.97 0.08
CA ASN A 363 25.62 -18.71 -1.36
C ASN A 363 24.21 -18.50 -1.95
N GLU A 364 23.19 -19.21 -1.48
CA GLU A 364 21.81 -19.06 -1.96
C GLU A 364 21.27 -17.66 -1.65
N ILE A 365 21.51 -17.20 -0.41
CA ILE A 365 21.14 -15.85 0.05
C ILE A 365 21.89 -14.77 -0.73
N GLU A 366 23.18 -14.98 -0.98
CA GLU A 366 23.99 -14.05 -1.77
C GLU A 366 23.49 -13.94 -3.22
N GLU A 367 23.13 -15.06 -3.86
CA GLU A 367 22.56 -15.07 -5.20
C GLU A 367 21.16 -14.43 -5.24
N ALA A 368 20.30 -14.73 -4.27
CA ALA A 368 18.98 -14.12 -4.16
C ALA A 368 19.09 -12.60 -3.96
N ALA A 369 19.97 -12.14 -3.07
CA ALA A 369 20.18 -10.72 -2.81
C ALA A 369 20.75 -10.00 -4.03
N THR A 370 21.68 -10.65 -4.76
CA THR A 370 22.22 -10.13 -6.03
C THR A 370 21.10 -9.92 -7.05
N LYS A 371 20.25 -10.92 -7.28
CA LYS A 371 19.13 -10.84 -8.23
C LYS A 371 18.09 -9.79 -7.82
N ALA A 372 17.75 -9.75 -6.52
CA ALA A 372 16.83 -8.76 -5.98
C ALA A 372 17.38 -7.33 -6.14
N LEU A 373 18.68 -7.13 -5.90
CA LEU A 373 19.34 -5.84 -6.06
C LEU A 373 19.42 -5.40 -7.53
N GLU A 374 19.62 -6.34 -8.47
CA GLU A 374 19.50 -6.05 -9.91
C GLU A 374 18.10 -5.52 -10.27
N SER A 375 17.05 -6.10 -9.69
CA SER A 375 15.65 -5.68 -9.91
C SER A 375 15.41 -4.26 -9.38
N VAL A 376 15.92 -3.95 -8.18
CA VAL A 376 15.81 -2.62 -7.56
C VAL A 376 16.59 -1.58 -8.35
N TYR A 377 17.85 -1.86 -8.71
CA TYR A 377 18.72 -0.91 -9.41
C TYR A 377 18.14 -0.44 -10.75
N LYS A 378 17.41 -1.30 -11.47
CA LYS A 378 16.79 -0.95 -12.75
C LYS A 378 15.71 0.13 -12.64
N ARG A 379 15.15 0.36 -11.45
CA ARG A 379 13.99 1.24 -11.23
C ARG A 379 14.18 2.27 -10.11
N CYS A 380 15.25 2.17 -9.33
CA CYS A 380 15.58 3.08 -8.23
C CYS A 380 17.01 3.60 -8.41
N PRO A 381 17.18 4.83 -8.94
CA PRO A 381 18.49 5.45 -9.15
C PRO A 381 19.33 5.55 -7.87
N GLU A 382 18.69 5.74 -6.71
CA GLU A 382 19.33 5.86 -5.39
C GLU A 382 20.12 4.59 -5.02
N ALA A 383 19.79 3.44 -5.61
CA ALA A 383 20.55 2.20 -5.44
C ALA A 383 22.03 2.34 -5.89
N ASP A 384 22.34 3.23 -6.84
CA ASP A 384 23.71 3.52 -7.29
C ASP A 384 24.56 4.10 -6.15
N TYR A 385 24.01 5.08 -5.44
CA TYR A 385 24.66 5.71 -4.28
C TYR A 385 24.86 4.70 -3.14
N ILE A 386 23.87 3.85 -2.88
CA ILE A 386 23.94 2.84 -1.80
C ILE A 386 25.01 1.79 -2.11
N ILE A 387 25.06 1.28 -3.35
CA ILE A 387 26.05 0.29 -3.76
C ILE A 387 27.46 0.88 -3.69
N THR A 388 27.66 2.10 -4.22
CA THR A 388 28.97 2.76 -4.24
C THR A 388 29.47 3.09 -2.84
N THR A 389 28.60 3.58 -1.94
CA THR A 389 28.94 3.81 -0.54
C THR A 389 29.35 2.52 0.16
N SER A 390 28.60 1.44 -0.05
CA SER A 390 28.90 0.13 0.54
C SER A 390 30.16 -0.53 0.00
N LEU A 391 30.56 -0.23 -1.25
CA LEU A 391 31.85 -0.65 -1.80
C LEU A 391 33.05 0.01 -1.10
N ASN A 392 32.84 1.12 -0.39
CA ASN A 392 33.86 1.81 0.39
C ASN A 392 33.89 1.36 1.87
N ASN A 393 32.88 0.60 2.31
CA ASN A 393 32.73 0.11 3.67
C ASN A 393 33.15 -1.38 3.80
N GLU A 394 33.05 -1.92 5.02
CA GLU A 394 33.31 -3.34 5.29
C GLU A 394 32.21 -4.22 4.65
N CYS A 395 32.59 -5.00 3.64
CA CYS A 395 31.71 -5.93 2.95
C CYS A 395 32.45 -7.25 2.69
N LYS A 396 32.00 -8.36 3.26
CA LYS A 396 32.66 -9.67 3.08
C LYS A 396 32.62 -10.11 1.63
N ASN A 397 31.50 -9.87 0.96
CA ASN A 397 31.27 -10.23 -0.44
C ASN A 397 31.57 -9.08 -1.42
N ARG A 398 32.54 -8.20 -1.09
CA ARG A 398 32.90 -7.02 -1.89
C ARG A 398 33.15 -7.32 -3.36
N ARG A 399 33.80 -8.46 -3.69
CA ARG A 399 34.06 -8.86 -5.09
C ARG A 399 32.76 -9.11 -5.86
N LYS A 400 31.76 -9.76 -5.25
CA LYS A 400 30.45 -9.99 -5.87
C LYS A 400 29.72 -8.66 -6.08
N LEU A 401 29.67 -7.79 -5.07
CA LEU A 401 29.06 -6.46 -5.17
C LEU A 401 29.75 -5.60 -6.25
N THR A 402 31.08 -5.65 -6.35
CA THR A 402 31.85 -4.92 -7.38
C THR A 402 31.52 -5.43 -8.79
N ASN A 403 31.44 -6.75 -8.97
CA ASN A 403 31.09 -7.34 -10.25
C ASN A 403 29.65 -7.00 -10.66
N LEU A 404 28.72 -7.05 -9.69
CA LEU A 404 27.35 -6.63 -9.88
C LEU A 404 27.27 -5.17 -10.34
N TYR A 405 27.90 -4.25 -9.60
CA TYR A 405 27.94 -2.83 -9.93
C TYR A 405 28.49 -2.60 -11.34
N ARG A 406 29.64 -3.18 -11.69
CA ARG A 406 30.23 -3.04 -13.03
C ARG A 406 29.33 -3.51 -14.16
N ARG A 407 28.51 -4.54 -13.94
CA ARG A 407 27.53 -5.01 -14.92
C ARG A 407 26.37 -4.02 -15.01
N LEU A 408 25.80 -3.64 -13.87
CA LEU A 408 24.65 -2.73 -13.80
C LEU A 408 24.96 -1.34 -14.39
N SER A 409 26.14 -0.78 -14.10
CA SER A 409 26.54 0.54 -14.64
C SER A 409 26.73 0.55 -16.16
N LYS A 410 26.95 -0.61 -16.80
CA LYS A 410 27.02 -0.73 -18.27
C LYS A 410 25.64 -0.84 -18.91
N GLU A 411 24.65 -1.25 -18.14
CA GLU A 411 23.28 -1.52 -18.59
C GLU A 411 22.30 -0.42 -18.14
N LYS A 412 22.79 0.79 -17.79
CA LYS A 412 21.94 1.88 -17.28
C LYS A 412 20.75 2.11 -18.23
N PRO A 413 19.50 1.97 -17.76
CA PRO A 413 18.34 2.24 -18.59
C PRO A 413 18.30 3.72 -18.96
N LEU A 414 18.06 4.01 -20.24
CA LEU A 414 18.02 5.35 -20.85
C LEU A 414 16.96 6.31 -20.26
N TYR A 415 16.11 5.83 -19.35
CA TYR A 415 14.98 6.59 -18.81
C TYR A 415 15.32 7.41 -17.55
N TYR A 416 16.61 7.46 -17.16
CA TYR A 416 17.15 8.39 -16.17
C TYR A 416 18.49 8.96 -16.63
#